data_AF-A0A2N6U538-F1
#
_entry.id   AF-A0A2N6U538-F1
#
_cell.length_a   1.000
_cell.length_b   1.000
_cell.length_c   1.000
_cell.angle_alpha   90.00
_cell.angle_beta   90.00
_cell.angle_gamma   90.00
#
_symmetry.space_group_name_H-M   'P 1'
#
loop_
_entity.id
_entity.type
_entity.pdbx_description
1 polymer ?
#
loop_
_entity_poly.entity_id
_entity_poly.type
_entity_poly.pdbx_seq_one_letter_code
_entity_poly.pdbx_strand_id
1 'polypeptide(L)'
;MSVHDTQNPETREDSLNAAVDAVRAGDLIVLPTDTVYGIGADAFSPRAVEDLLDAKGRGRQNPPPVLIGDHAVLMALATDLPDYVEDLAEALWPGALTLILTAQPSLTWDLGETRGTVALRMPDDETALELLRRTGPLAVSSANRHGKPAAQSVLDAATQLGDTVAVYLDGGTVPLGGSSTILDTTVTPAEIVREGAVSKEQIIEAVGDIFTAPPSSEEQSDATEHSDAAEESDTAEESSQARTDAEAADGTDSADTADTADGADTADAADTADIADTADTAEAAPAADVADPAQNADPVQNADPAQVADPAQDADPAQDAEASGSTAEAPNVAEHPATKDTAPAAGALELPSEAETQDTRPEGSGSTAG
;
A
#
# COMPACT_ATOMS: atom_id res chain seq x y z
N MET A 1 9.07 19.37 -6.71
CA MET A 1 9.94 18.31 -6.15
C MET A 1 10.74 18.82 -4.95
N SER A 2 10.68 18.09 -3.84
CA SER A 2 11.52 18.21 -2.64
C SER A 2 11.56 16.84 -1.94
N VAL A 3 12.65 16.51 -1.24
CA VAL A 3 12.84 15.22 -0.54
C VAL A 3 13.00 15.49 0.95
N HIS A 4 12.31 14.73 1.79
CA HIS A 4 12.22 14.94 3.24
C HIS A 4 12.43 13.62 3.99
N ASP A 5 13.38 13.61 4.92
CA ASP A 5 13.78 12.45 5.72
C ASP A 5 12.78 12.21 6.87
N THR A 6 12.05 11.08 6.83
CA THR A 6 11.13 10.67 7.91
C THR A 6 11.74 9.65 8.87
N GLN A 7 12.98 9.22 8.65
CA GLN A 7 13.74 8.38 9.58
C GLN A 7 14.39 9.22 10.70
N ASN A 8 14.78 10.47 10.42
CA ASN A 8 15.35 11.39 11.40
C ASN A 8 14.28 12.01 12.33
N PRO A 9 14.25 11.69 13.64
CA PRO A 9 13.22 12.20 14.55
C PRO A 9 13.24 13.72 14.74
N GLU A 10 14.35 14.40 14.48
CA GLU A 10 14.45 15.87 14.61
C GLU A 10 13.74 16.61 13.47
N THR A 11 13.60 15.98 12.29
CA THR A 11 12.99 16.60 11.08
C THR A 11 11.71 15.91 10.62
N ARG A 12 11.33 14.77 11.20
CA ARG A 12 10.17 13.96 10.80
C ARG A 12 8.83 14.73 10.87
N GLU A 13 8.66 15.62 11.85
CA GLU A 13 7.45 16.45 11.99
C GLU A 13 7.30 17.45 10.83
N ASP A 14 8.35 18.21 10.51
CA ASP A 14 8.37 19.13 9.37
C ASP A 14 8.21 18.40 8.03
N SER A 15 8.81 17.21 7.92
CA SER A 15 8.70 16.32 6.75
C SER A 15 7.27 15.86 6.49
N LEU A 16 6.57 15.42 7.54
CA LEU A 16 5.15 15.06 7.47
C LEU A 16 4.28 16.27 7.15
N ASN A 17 4.53 17.43 7.77
CA ASN A 17 3.77 18.65 7.50
C ASN A 17 3.94 19.15 6.05
N ALA A 18 5.13 19.03 5.46
CA ALA A 18 5.35 19.33 4.05
C ALA A 18 4.52 18.43 3.12
N ALA A 19 4.40 17.12 3.42
CA ALA A 19 3.53 16.21 2.65
C ALA A 19 2.04 16.51 2.86
N VAL A 20 1.63 16.82 4.08
CA VAL A 20 0.24 17.21 4.40
C VAL A 20 -0.18 18.46 3.64
N ASP A 21 0.66 19.49 3.58
CA ASP A 21 0.33 20.73 2.88
C ASP A 21 0.39 20.57 1.35
N ALA A 22 1.24 19.68 0.81
CA ALA A 22 1.22 19.31 -0.60
C ALA A 22 -0.10 18.59 -0.99
N VAL A 23 -0.54 17.59 -0.21
CA VAL A 23 -1.82 16.91 -0.42
C VAL A 23 -2.98 17.91 -0.37
N ARG A 24 -2.97 18.85 0.58
CA ARG A 24 -3.99 19.93 0.69
C ARG A 24 -3.98 20.93 -0.46
N ALA A 25 -2.84 21.11 -1.14
CA ALA A 25 -2.76 21.88 -2.38
C ALA A 25 -3.32 21.12 -3.60
N GLY A 26 -3.55 19.82 -3.46
CA GLY A 26 -3.89 18.91 -4.56
C GLY A 26 -2.66 18.41 -5.34
N ASP A 27 -1.45 18.59 -4.79
CA ASP A 27 -0.21 18.13 -5.40
C ASP A 27 0.04 16.63 -5.11
N LEU A 28 0.72 15.97 -6.03
CA LEU A 28 1.14 14.57 -5.86
C LEU A 28 2.30 14.44 -4.89
N ILE A 29 2.26 13.40 -4.06
CA ILE A 29 3.32 13.03 -3.12
C ILE A 29 3.85 11.62 -3.39
N VAL A 30 5.02 11.31 -2.84
CA VAL A 30 5.54 9.93 -2.73
C VAL A 30 5.76 9.59 -1.26
N LEU A 31 5.32 8.39 -0.86
CA LEU A 31 5.37 7.87 0.51
C LEU A 31 5.84 6.40 0.53
N PRO A 32 6.53 5.94 1.59
CA PRO A 32 6.84 4.52 1.79
C PRO A 32 5.58 3.71 2.14
N THR A 33 5.66 2.38 1.99
CA THR A 33 4.70 1.41 2.55
C THR A 33 5.45 0.11 2.90
N ASP A 34 4.79 -0.80 3.61
CA ASP A 34 5.24 -2.18 3.90
C ASP A 34 5.54 -3.05 2.65
N THR A 35 5.18 -2.59 1.45
CA THR A 35 5.33 -3.37 0.20
C THR A 35 6.25 -2.71 -0.82
N VAL A 36 5.94 -1.48 -1.22
CA VAL A 36 6.70 -0.67 -2.19
C VAL A 36 6.47 0.81 -1.91
N TYR A 37 7.31 1.71 -2.44
CA TYR A 37 6.95 3.14 -2.43
C TYR A 37 5.68 3.39 -3.25
N GLY A 38 4.80 4.23 -2.73
CA GLY A 38 3.61 4.73 -3.41
C GLY A 38 3.79 6.14 -3.94
N ILE A 39 3.10 6.47 -5.04
CA ILE A 39 2.75 7.83 -5.44
C ILE A 39 1.28 8.03 -5.09
N GLY A 40 0.96 9.11 -4.36
CA GLY A 40 -0.33 9.34 -3.74
C GLY A 40 -0.93 10.72 -4.02
N ALA A 41 -2.27 10.78 -3.96
CA ALA A 41 -3.11 11.95 -4.12
C ALA A 41 -4.27 11.93 -3.12
N ASP A 42 -4.90 13.08 -2.83
CA ASP A 42 -6.16 13.14 -2.08
C ASP A 42 -7.26 12.35 -2.83
N ALA A 43 -7.82 11.32 -2.19
CA ALA A 43 -8.88 10.49 -2.77
C ALA A 43 -10.18 11.27 -3.04
N PHE A 44 -10.39 12.41 -2.40
CA PHE A 44 -11.55 13.29 -2.57
C PHE A 44 -11.32 14.45 -3.55
N SER A 45 -10.16 14.50 -4.20
CA SER A 45 -9.83 15.50 -5.23
C SER A 45 -9.78 14.82 -6.62
N PRO A 46 -10.88 14.85 -7.40
CA PRO A 46 -10.91 14.33 -8.78
C PRO A 46 -9.75 14.82 -9.66
N ARG A 47 -9.29 16.06 -9.43
CA ARG A 47 -8.14 16.61 -10.13
C ARG A 47 -6.84 15.91 -9.72
N ALA A 48 -6.57 15.76 -8.43
CA ALA A 48 -5.33 15.13 -7.95
C ALA A 48 -5.30 13.63 -8.33
N VAL A 49 -6.45 12.97 -8.43
CA VAL A 49 -6.54 11.59 -8.92
C VAL A 49 -6.32 11.49 -10.43
N GLU A 50 -6.80 12.44 -11.24
CA GLU A 50 -6.47 12.49 -12.67
C GLU A 50 -4.97 12.81 -12.88
N ASP A 51 -4.42 13.80 -12.15
CA ASP A 51 -2.98 14.12 -12.15
C ASP A 51 -2.14 12.86 -11.77
N LEU A 52 -2.61 12.02 -10.83
CA LEU A 52 -2.01 10.74 -10.45
C LEU A 52 -2.10 9.68 -11.57
N LEU A 53 -3.23 9.57 -12.26
CA LEU A 53 -3.42 8.62 -13.37
C LEU A 53 -2.54 8.99 -14.57
N ASP A 54 -2.44 10.28 -14.91
CA ASP A 54 -1.54 10.81 -15.94
C ASP A 54 -0.07 10.56 -15.59
N ALA A 55 0.35 10.87 -14.34
CA ALA A 55 1.70 10.58 -13.84
C ALA A 55 2.07 9.10 -13.95
N LYS A 56 1.07 8.21 -13.81
CA LYS A 56 1.18 6.75 -13.94
C LYS A 56 1.10 6.24 -15.37
N GLY A 57 0.64 7.04 -16.34
CA GLY A 57 0.31 6.60 -17.68
C GLY A 57 -0.79 5.52 -17.68
N ARG A 58 -1.82 5.70 -16.86
CA ARG A 58 -2.94 4.75 -16.72
C ARG A 58 -4.25 5.38 -17.16
N GLY A 59 -4.99 4.71 -18.04
CA GLY A 59 -6.38 5.04 -18.31
C GLY A 59 -7.28 4.74 -17.10
N ARG A 60 -8.37 5.51 -16.97
CA ARG A 60 -9.34 5.49 -15.86
C ARG A 60 -10.02 4.13 -15.61
N GLN A 61 -9.90 3.16 -16.53
CA GLN A 61 -10.29 1.75 -16.37
C GLN A 61 -9.51 1.02 -15.25
N ASN A 62 -8.36 1.55 -14.80
CA ASN A 62 -7.51 0.94 -13.77
C ASN A 62 -7.42 1.85 -12.52
N PRO A 63 -8.53 2.00 -11.75
CA PRO A 63 -8.59 2.88 -10.59
C PRO A 63 -7.52 2.53 -9.55
N PRO A 64 -6.91 3.53 -8.86
CA PRO A 64 -5.97 3.27 -7.78
C PRO A 64 -6.72 2.78 -6.52
N PRO A 65 -6.12 1.86 -5.73
CA PRO A 65 -6.61 1.62 -4.38
C PRO A 65 -6.45 2.88 -3.50
N VAL A 66 -7.33 3.01 -2.51
CA VAL A 66 -7.28 4.08 -1.51
C VAL A 66 -6.72 3.52 -0.21
N LEU A 67 -5.66 4.15 0.29
CA LEU A 67 -5.09 3.82 1.60
C LEU A 67 -5.81 4.57 2.71
N ILE A 68 -5.94 3.92 3.87
CA ILE A 68 -6.59 4.47 5.08
C ILE A 68 -5.69 4.33 6.31
N GLY A 69 -5.76 5.30 7.24
CA GLY A 69 -4.88 5.37 8.42
C GLY A 69 -5.50 4.87 9.74
N ASP A 70 -6.76 4.45 9.70
CA ASP A 70 -7.55 3.98 10.84
C ASP A 70 -8.68 3.05 10.34
N HIS A 71 -9.00 2.00 11.09
CA HIS A 71 -10.02 1.01 10.72
C HIS A 71 -11.44 1.62 10.67
N ALA A 72 -11.76 2.61 11.50
CA ALA A 72 -13.08 3.27 11.48
C ALA A 72 -13.38 4.00 10.14
N VAL A 73 -12.36 4.26 9.33
CA VAL A 73 -12.50 4.84 7.98
C VAL A 73 -13.10 3.82 7.00
N LEU A 74 -12.89 2.51 7.19
CA LEU A 74 -13.53 1.45 6.39
C LEU A 74 -15.05 1.63 6.34
N MET A 75 -15.66 1.75 7.52
CA MET A 75 -17.11 1.90 7.71
C MET A 75 -17.67 3.25 7.25
N ALA A 76 -16.79 4.22 6.92
CA ALA A 76 -17.16 5.50 6.32
C ALA A 76 -17.01 5.49 4.78
N LEU A 77 -16.22 4.56 4.22
CA LEU A 77 -15.91 4.49 2.79
C LEU A 77 -16.64 3.37 2.04
N ALA A 78 -17.04 2.31 2.73
CA ALA A 78 -17.67 1.13 2.15
C ALA A 78 -19.05 0.83 2.78
N THR A 79 -19.84 0.03 2.07
CA THR A 79 -21.20 -0.39 2.46
C THR A 79 -21.43 -1.87 2.13
N ASP A 80 -22.53 -2.44 2.60
CA ASP A 80 -22.96 -3.82 2.30
C ASP A 80 -21.86 -4.87 2.53
N LEU A 81 -21.11 -4.72 3.63
CA LEU A 81 -19.99 -5.60 4.00
C LEU A 81 -20.46 -7.01 4.40
N PRO A 82 -19.88 -8.08 3.84
CA PRO A 82 -19.99 -9.42 4.41
C PRO A 82 -19.37 -9.49 5.80
N ASP A 83 -19.95 -10.29 6.71
CA ASP A 83 -19.53 -10.42 8.11
C ASP A 83 -18.00 -10.61 8.28
N TYR A 84 -17.38 -11.41 7.41
CA TYR A 84 -15.94 -11.73 7.45
C TYR A 84 -15.01 -10.54 7.10
N VAL A 85 -15.52 -9.42 6.61
CA VAL A 85 -14.68 -8.25 6.22
C VAL A 85 -14.12 -7.52 7.44
N GLU A 86 -14.88 -7.42 8.53
CA GLU A 86 -14.38 -6.85 9.78
C GLU A 86 -13.32 -7.76 10.40
N ASP A 87 -13.56 -9.08 10.43
CA ASP A 87 -12.59 -10.08 10.90
C ASP A 87 -11.28 -10.07 10.07
N LEU A 88 -11.35 -9.96 8.74
CA LEU A 88 -10.18 -9.81 7.86
C LEU A 88 -9.40 -8.53 8.16
N ALA A 89 -10.09 -7.43 8.46
CA ALA A 89 -9.45 -6.17 8.80
C ALA A 89 -8.77 -6.23 10.18
N GLU A 90 -9.40 -6.83 11.20
CA GLU A 90 -8.77 -6.99 12.53
C GLU A 90 -7.57 -7.96 12.48
N ALA A 91 -7.62 -9.01 11.66
CA ALA A 91 -6.57 -10.02 11.58
C ALA A 91 -5.39 -9.67 10.65
N LEU A 92 -5.63 -8.92 9.56
CA LEU A 92 -4.67 -8.74 8.45
C LEU A 92 -4.41 -7.27 8.07
N TRP A 93 -4.95 -6.30 8.82
CA TRP A 93 -4.53 -4.89 8.78
C TRP A 93 -3.97 -4.41 10.14
N PRO A 94 -2.96 -3.53 10.16
CA PRO A 94 -2.21 -3.00 9.02
C PRO A 94 -1.41 -4.09 8.28
N GLY A 95 -1.27 -3.96 6.96
CA GLY A 95 -0.47 -4.90 6.17
C GLY A 95 -0.76 -4.96 4.68
N ALA A 96 -0.35 -6.07 4.08
CA ALA A 96 -0.33 -6.27 2.63
C ALA A 96 -1.61 -6.91 2.05
N LEU A 97 -2.77 -6.76 2.71
CA LEU A 97 -4.09 -7.12 2.17
C LEU A 97 -4.79 -5.89 1.57
N THR A 98 -5.50 -6.05 0.47
CA THR A 98 -6.34 -5.03 -0.18
C THR A 98 -7.71 -5.63 -0.46
N LEU A 99 -8.77 -4.98 -0.01
CA LEU A 99 -10.16 -5.47 -0.13
C LEU A 99 -10.92 -4.62 -1.16
N ILE A 100 -11.47 -5.26 -2.19
CA ILE A 100 -12.47 -4.63 -3.07
C ILE A 100 -13.84 -4.79 -2.42
N LEU A 101 -14.51 -3.66 -2.24
CA LEU A 101 -15.69 -3.47 -1.40
C LEU A 101 -16.71 -2.60 -2.15
N THR A 102 -18.00 -2.69 -1.83
CA THR A 102 -19.02 -1.76 -2.37
C THR A 102 -18.77 -0.36 -1.82
N ALA A 103 -18.58 0.64 -2.69
CA ALA A 103 -18.29 2.00 -2.25
C ALA A 103 -19.55 2.67 -1.66
N GLN A 104 -19.38 3.38 -0.55
CA GLN A 104 -20.47 4.09 0.13
C GLN A 104 -21.15 5.12 -0.82
N PRO A 105 -22.42 4.94 -1.24
CA PRO A 105 -23.00 5.70 -2.35
C PRO A 105 -23.22 7.20 -2.10
N SER A 106 -23.01 7.67 -0.87
CA SER A 106 -23.07 9.09 -0.51
C SER A 106 -21.74 9.82 -0.67
N LEU A 107 -20.64 9.13 -0.99
CA LEU A 107 -19.35 9.77 -1.25
C LEU A 107 -19.38 10.52 -2.58
N THR A 108 -18.75 11.69 -2.61
CA THR A 108 -18.45 12.42 -3.84
C THR A 108 -16.94 12.39 -4.06
N TRP A 109 -16.48 11.38 -4.80
CA TRP A 109 -15.11 11.23 -5.26
C TRP A 109 -15.10 10.81 -6.73
N ASP A 110 -13.93 10.89 -7.36
CA ASP A 110 -13.69 10.31 -8.68
C ASP A 110 -12.36 9.58 -8.65
N LEU A 111 -12.44 8.24 -8.60
CA LEU A 111 -11.28 7.35 -8.60
C LEU A 111 -11.02 6.77 -10.01
N GLY A 112 -11.73 7.24 -11.04
CA GLY A 112 -11.86 6.54 -12.32
C GLY A 112 -13.05 5.59 -12.34
N GLU A 113 -12.99 4.57 -13.20
CA GLU A 113 -14.14 3.71 -13.53
C GLU A 113 -14.28 2.52 -12.58
N THR A 114 -14.56 2.80 -11.29
CA THR A 114 -14.68 1.75 -10.24
C THR A 114 -15.94 0.89 -10.34
N ARG A 115 -16.89 1.24 -11.21
CA ARG A 115 -18.19 0.54 -11.37
C ARG A 115 -19.03 0.43 -10.09
N GLY A 116 -18.75 1.26 -9.08
CA GLY A 116 -19.45 1.28 -7.79
C GLY A 116 -18.70 0.60 -6.65
N THR A 117 -17.51 0.03 -6.89
CA THR A 117 -16.65 -0.51 -5.83
C THR A 117 -15.56 0.49 -5.41
N VAL A 118 -14.79 0.14 -4.38
CA VAL A 118 -13.51 0.75 -4.04
C VAL A 118 -12.57 -0.33 -3.51
N ALA A 119 -11.28 -0.24 -3.85
CA ALA A 119 -10.23 -1.08 -3.26
C ALA A 119 -9.58 -0.35 -2.08
N LEU A 120 -9.72 -0.86 -0.86
CA LEU A 120 -9.18 -0.26 0.37
C LEU A 120 -8.01 -1.09 0.95
N ARG A 121 -7.08 -0.40 1.62
CA ARG A 121 -5.97 -1.02 2.39
C ARG A 121 -5.49 -0.10 3.51
N MET A 122 -5.12 -0.69 4.64
CA MET A 122 -4.37 -0.01 5.71
C MET A 122 -2.90 -0.52 5.67
N PRO A 123 -1.91 0.29 5.26
CA PRO A 123 -0.52 -0.15 5.11
C PRO A 123 0.19 -0.30 6.46
N ASP A 124 1.13 -1.24 6.60
CA ASP A 124 1.95 -1.42 7.81
C ASP A 124 3.23 -0.57 7.78
N ASP A 125 3.06 0.74 7.62
CA ASP A 125 4.15 1.72 7.64
C ASP A 125 3.78 2.89 8.55
N GLU A 126 4.62 3.18 9.55
CA GLU A 126 4.36 4.23 10.55
C GLU A 126 4.27 5.64 9.92
N THR A 127 5.07 5.91 8.89
CA THR A 127 5.03 7.19 8.15
C THR A 127 3.74 7.31 7.35
N ALA A 128 3.34 6.24 6.65
CA ALA A 128 2.11 6.22 5.87
C ALA A 128 0.86 6.32 6.76
N LEU A 129 0.77 5.51 7.82
CA LEU A 129 -0.34 5.52 8.77
C LEU A 129 -0.50 6.87 9.45
N GLU A 130 0.60 7.51 9.86
CA GLU A 130 0.53 8.84 10.48
C GLU A 130 0.14 9.92 9.46
N LEU A 131 0.68 9.87 8.25
CA LEU A 131 0.28 10.78 7.18
C LEU A 131 -1.22 10.65 6.87
N LEU A 132 -1.72 9.43 6.71
CA LEU A 132 -3.13 9.13 6.45
C LEU A 132 -4.07 9.61 7.58
N ARG A 133 -3.60 9.65 8.83
CA ARG A 133 -4.33 10.25 9.97
C ARG A 133 -4.33 11.79 9.93
N ARG A 134 -3.32 12.42 9.30
CA ARG A 134 -3.20 13.87 9.13
C ARG A 134 -3.91 14.40 7.87
N THR A 135 -3.96 13.62 6.80
CA THR A 135 -4.56 13.99 5.50
C THR A 135 -5.98 13.47 5.31
N GLY A 136 -6.31 12.31 5.88
CA GLY A 136 -7.42 11.49 5.41
C GLY A 136 -6.98 10.50 4.30
N PRO A 137 -7.94 9.80 3.68
CA PRO A 137 -7.66 8.75 2.69
C PRO A 137 -6.92 9.26 1.45
N LEU A 138 -5.94 8.49 0.98
CA LEU A 138 -5.16 8.82 -0.21
C LEU A 138 -5.37 7.77 -1.30
N ALA A 139 -5.65 8.20 -2.52
CA ALA A 139 -5.57 7.35 -3.70
C ALA A 139 -4.08 7.11 -4.01
N VAL A 140 -3.64 5.84 -4.05
CA VAL A 140 -2.21 5.50 -4.18
C VAL A 140 -1.97 4.44 -5.26
N SER A 141 -0.94 4.65 -6.07
CA SER A 141 -0.38 3.63 -6.96
C SER A 141 1.10 3.43 -6.65
N SER A 142 1.73 2.34 -7.10
CA SER A 142 3.18 2.15 -6.91
C SER A 142 3.99 3.26 -7.58
N ALA A 143 5.10 3.70 -6.98
CA ALA A 143 5.90 4.87 -7.40
C ALA A 143 6.84 4.60 -8.59
N ASN A 144 6.29 4.03 -9.66
CA ASN A 144 6.97 3.67 -10.90
C ASN A 144 6.20 4.16 -12.14
N ARG A 145 6.91 4.36 -13.26
CA ARG A 145 6.23 4.51 -14.56
C ARG A 145 5.68 3.16 -15.02
N HIS A 146 4.69 3.21 -15.93
CA HIS A 146 4.17 2.02 -16.60
C HIS A 146 5.32 1.16 -17.18
N GLY A 147 5.25 -0.17 -17.01
CA GLY A 147 6.24 -1.12 -17.51
C GLY A 147 7.61 -1.14 -16.81
N LYS A 148 7.81 -0.36 -15.72
CA LYS A 148 9.06 -0.37 -14.93
C LYS A 148 8.90 -1.11 -13.59
N PRO A 149 9.98 -1.60 -12.97
CA PRO A 149 9.95 -2.10 -11.59
C PRO A 149 9.39 -1.07 -10.60
N ALA A 150 8.73 -1.54 -9.55
CA ALA A 150 8.29 -0.71 -8.44
C ALA A 150 9.49 -0.11 -7.68
N ALA A 151 9.33 1.09 -7.13
CA ALA A 151 10.38 1.75 -6.36
C ALA A 151 10.49 1.14 -4.95
N GLN A 152 11.73 0.87 -4.52
CA GLN A 152 12.03 0.34 -3.18
C GLN A 152 12.72 1.37 -2.28
N SER A 153 13.26 2.44 -2.87
CA SER A 153 13.78 3.62 -2.18
C SER A 153 13.16 4.91 -2.73
N VAL A 154 13.27 6.00 -1.97
CA VAL A 154 12.89 7.34 -2.46
C VAL A 154 13.64 7.72 -3.74
N LEU A 155 14.88 7.24 -3.90
CA LEU A 155 15.73 7.54 -5.05
C LEU A 155 15.24 6.86 -6.33
N ASP A 156 14.70 5.65 -6.24
CA ASP A 156 14.05 4.96 -7.36
C ASP A 156 12.81 5.73 -7.81
N ALA A 157 11.96 6.12 -6.84
CA ALA A 157 10.75 6.90 -7.10
C ALA A 157 11.09 8.28 -7.70
N ALA A 158 12.11 8.96 -7.18
CA ALA A 158 12.62 10.23 -7.71
C ALA A 158 13.14 10.09 -9.15
N THR A 159 13.92 9.04 -9.41
CA THR A 159 14.47 8.74 -10.74
C THR A 159 13.37 8.40 -11.76
N GLN A 160 12.24 7.86 -11.30
CA GLN A 160 11.10 7.54 -12.16
C GLN A 160 10.12 8.72 -12.35
N LEU A 161 9.80 9.47 -11.31
CA LEU A 161 8.68 10.43 -11.34
C LEU A 161 9.14 11.90 -11.44
N GLY A 162 10.30 12.26 -10.87
CA GLY A 162 10.89 13.60 -10.95
C GLY A 162 9.94 14.75 -10.56
N ASP A 163 9.97 15.84 -11.35
CA ASP A 163 9.20 17.06 -11.09
C ASP A 163 7.67 16.91 -11.16
N THR A 164 7.15 15.75 -11.60
CA THR A 164 5.72 15.42 -11.53
C THR A 164 5.21 15.27 -10.09
N VAL A 165 6.11 15.08 -9.11
CA VAL A 165 5.78 14.95 -7.68
C VAL A 165 6.33 16.14 -6.89
N ALA A 166 5.48 16.72 -6.02
CA ALA A 166 5.85 17.89 -5.22
C ALA A 166 6.76 17.52 -4.04
N VAL A 167 6.37 16.49 -3.28
CA VAL A 167 7.03 16.04 -2.05
C VAL A 167 7.31 14.54 -2.10
N TYR A 168 8.53 14.17 -1.74
CA TYR A 168 8.98 12.80 -1.54
C TYR A 168 9.35 12.62 -0.07
N LEU A 169 8.68 11.69 0.62
CA LEU A 169 9.09 11.23 1.94
C LEU A 169 10.11 10.10 1.77
N ASP A 170 11.25 10.19 2.46
CA ASP A 170 12.26 9.13 2.53
C ASP A 170 12.13 8.36 3.85
N GLY A 171 11.51 7.19 3.76
CA GLY A 171 11.44 6.20 4.84
C GLY A 171 12.58 5.18 4.81
N GLY A 172 13.59 5.36 3.95
CA GLY A 172 14.65 4.40 3.68
C GLY A 172 14.24 3.32 2.66
N THR A 173 14.90 2.16 2.72
CA THR A 173 14.66 1.05 1.78
C THR A 173 13.54 0.13 2.28
N VAL A 174 12.47 -0.01 1.51
CA VAL A 174 11.41 -1.01 1.74
C VAL A 174 11.95 -2.41 1.39
N PRO A 175 11.71 -3.44 2.23
CA PRO A 175 12.09 -4.83 1.94
C PRO A 175 11.54 -5.34 0.60
N LEU A 176 12.04 -6.49 0.12
CA LEU A 176 11.44 -7.23 -0.99
C LEU A 176 10.17 -7.97 -0.52
N GLY A 177 9.12 -7.21 -0.21
CA GLY A 177 7.76 -7.71 -0.10
C GLY A 177 7.12 -7.87 -1.47
N GLY A 178 6.27 -8.89 -1.65
CA GLY A 178 5.39 -8.97 -2.81
C GLY A 178 4.39 -7.81 -2.83
N SER A 179 3.76 -7.54 -3.98
CA SER A 179 2.64 -6.60 -4.00
C SER A 179 1.50 -7.08 -3.08
N SER A 180 0.64 -6.17 -2.62
CA SER A 180 -0.49 -6.57 -1.77
C SER A 180 -1.39 -7.60 -2.45
N THR A 181 -1.93 -8.53 -1.69
CA THR A 181 -2.99 -9.44 -2.16
C THR A 181 -4.26 -8.63 -2.34
N ILE A 182 -4.96 -8.82 -3.47
CA ILE A 182 -6.24 -8.15 -3.75
C ILE A 182 -7.34 -9.21 -3.70
N LEU A 183 -8.26 -9.06 -2.75
CA LEU A 183 -9.44 -9.91 -2.56
C LEU A 183 -10.69 -9.10 -2.94
N ASP A 184 -11.52 -9.64 -3.82
CA ASP A 184 -12.86 -9.12 -4.07
C ASP A 184 -13.87 -9.78 -3.11
N THR A 185 -14.53 -8.93 -2.33
CA THR A 185 -15.53 -9.29 -1.32
C THR A 185 -16.94 -8.87 -1.73
N THR A 186 -17.09 -8.27 -2.92
CA THR A 186 -18.39 -7.92 -3.52
C THR A 186 -19.05 -9.09 -4.24
N VAL A 187 -18.31 -10.19 -4.43
CA VAL A 187 -18.74 -11.46 -5.02
C VAL A 187 -18.85 -12.56 -3.96
N THR A 188 -19.63 -13.61 -4.24
CA THR A 188 -19.81 -14.76 -3.35
C THR A 188 -19.77 -16.07 -4.16
N PRO A 189 -18.83 -17.00 -3.89
CA PRO A 189 -17.71 -16.89 -2.95
C PRO A 189 -16.74 -15.74 -3.30
N ALA A 190 -15.87 -15.37 -2.35
CA ALA A 190 -14.88 -14.31 -2.55
C ALA A 190 -13.79 -14.73 -3.57
N GLU A 191 -13.19 -13.77 -4.27
CA GLU A 191 -12.21 -14.04 -5.34
C GLU A 191 -10.87 -13.32 -5.12
N ILE A 192 -9.75 -14.05 -5.24
CA ILE A 192 -8.41 -13.42 -5.22
C ILE A 192 -8.11 -12.89 -6.62
N VAL A 193 -8.37 -11.59 -6.83
CA VAL A 193 -8.09 -10.87 -8.09
C VAL A 193 -6.58 -10.71 -8.33
N ARG A 194 -5.76 -10.70 -7.27
CA ARG A 194 -4.30 -10.75 -7.37
C ARG A 194 -3.68 -11.40 -6.14
N GLU A 195 -2.91 -12.47 -6.34
CA GLU A 195 -2.05 -13.04 -5.30
C GLU A 195 -0.88 -12.10 -4.95
N GLY A 196 -0.45 -12.14 -3.69
CA GLY A 196 0.50 -11.17 -3.15
C GLY A 196 1.16 -11.65 -1.87
N ALA A 197 1.63 -10.72 -1.04
CA ALA A 197 2.36 -11.04 0.20
C ALA A 197 1.49 -11.68 1.31
N VAL A 198 0.17 -11.74 1.16
CA VAL A 198 -0.76 -12.47 2.04
C VAL A 198 -1.32 -13.67 1.28
N SER A 199 -1.00 -14.89 1.69
CA SER A 199 -1.42 -16.10 0.97
C SER A 199 -2.89 -16.45 1.20
N LYS A 200 -3.45 -17.31 0.34
CA LYS A 200 -4.82 -17.82 0.49
C LYS A 200 -5.01 -18.56 1.82
N GLU A 201 -3.99 -19.29 2.25
CA GLU A 201 -3.97 -20.05 3.51
C GLU A 201 -4.05 -19.13 4.72
N GLN A 202 -3.38 -17.97 4.70
CA GLN A 202 -3.47 -16.96 5.77
C GLN A 202 -4.87 -16.33 5.85
N ILE A 203 -5.54 -16.14 4.71
CA ILE A 203 -6.94 -15.68 4.66
C ILE A 203 -7.87 -16.75 5.27
N ILE A 204 -7.65 -18.03 4.93
CA ILE A 204 -8.43 -19.16 5.49
C ILE A 204 -8.15 -19.36 6.99
N GLU A 205 -6.93 -19.11 7.46
CA GLU A 205 -6.59 -19.16 8.90
C GLU A 205 -7.27 -18.03 9.69
N ALA A 206 -7.46 -16.85 9.08
CA ALA A 206 -8.14 -15.71 9.70
C ALA A 206 -9.66 -15.89 9.81
N VAL A 207 -10.34 -16.27 8.71
CA VAL A 207 -11.83 -16.24 8.63
C VAL A 207 -12.50 -17.53 8.12
N GLY A 208 -11.73 -18.59 7.90
CA GLY A 208 -12.22 -19.83 7.30
C GLY A 208 -12.34 -19.77 5.77
N ASP A 209 -12.91 -20.81 5.17
CA ASP A 209 -13.03 -20.90 3.71
C ASP A 209 -14.18 -20.07 3.15
N ILE A 210 -13.86 -18.83 2.77
CA ILE A 210 -14.74 -17.91 2.04
C ILE A 210 -14.71 -18.09 0.51
N PHE A 211 -13.92 -19.06 0.01
CA PHE A 211 -13.66 -19.28 -1.42
C PHE A 211 -14.48 -20.42 -2.03
N THR A 212 -14.99 -21.32 -1.21
CA THR A 212 -15.89 -22.40 -1.64
C THR A 212 -17.35 -21.99 -1.43
N ALA A 213 -18.20 -22.18 -2.45
CA ALA A 213 -19.63 -21.95 -2.31
C ALA A 213 -20.23 -22.94 -1.28
N PRO A 214 -21.14 -22.50 -0.38
CA PRO A 214 -21.77 -23.40 0.57
C PRO A 214 -22.57 -24.50 -0.16
N PRO A 215 -22.59 -25.75 0.35
CA PRO A 215 -23.30 -26.84 -0.30
C PRO A 215 -24.79 -26.52 -0.41
N SER A 216 -25.35 -26.73 -1.61
CA SER A 216 -26.76 -26.46 -1.89
C SER A 216 -27.66 -27.30 -0.97
N SER A 217 -28.69 -26.68 -0.42
CA SER A 217 -29.59 -27.28 0.58
C SER A 217 -30.46 -28.44 0.07
N GLU A 218 -30.24 -28.89 -1.16
CA GLU A 218 -30.92 -30.03 -1.78
C GLU A 218 -30.19 -31.36 -1.51
N GLU A 219 -28.88 -31.34 -1.19
CA GLU A 219 -28.10 -32.57 -0.96
C GLU A 219 -28.22 -33.12 0.49
N GLN A 220 -28.69 -32.32 1.44
CA GLN A 220 -28.78 -32.73 2.86
C GLN A 220 -30.02 -33.59 3.20
N SER A 221 -30.98 -33.75 2.29
CA SER A 221 -32.21 -34.51 2.56
C SER A 221 -32.10 -36.02 2.32
N ASP A 222 -31.13 -36.51 1.54
CA ASP A 222 -31.11 -37.90 1.04
C ASP A 222 -30.34 -38.90 1.95
N ALA A 223 -29.89 -38.44 3.13
CA ALA A 223 -28.97 -39.18 3.99
C ALA A 223 -29.55 -39.69 5.34
N THR A 224 -30.86 -39.53 5.59
CA THR A 224 -31.48 -39.86 6.90
C THR A 224 -32.49 -41.03 6.87
N GLU A 225 -33.02 -41.42 5.70
CA GLU A 225 -33.90 -42.60 5.60
C GLU A 225 -33.13 -43.85 5.14
N HIS A 226 -32.51 -44.59 6.06
CA HIS A 226 -32.46 -46.08 6.10
C HIS A 226 -31.62 -46.60 7.29
N SER A 227 -32.20 -46.65 8.51
CA SER A 227 -31.56 -47.35 9.64
C SER A 227 -32.57 -47.89 10.67
N ASP A 228 -33.55 -48.70 10.26
CA ASP A 228 -34.30 -49.54 11.21
C ASP A 228 -34.80 -50.85 10.58
N ALA A 229 -33.94 -51.87 10.55
CA ALA A 229 -34.27 -53.26 10.25
C ALA A 229 -33.21 -54.19 10.91
N ALA A 230 -33.65 -55.17 11.69
CA ALA A 230 -32.78 -55.92 12.60
C ALA A 230 -32.41 -57.34 12.13
N GLU A 231 -31.15 -57.69 12.41
CA GLU A 231 -30.60 -59.00 12.83
C GLU A 231 -30.78 -60.32 12.02
N GLU A 232 -29.86 -61.24 12.33
CA GLU A 232 -29.84 -62.71 12.14
C GLU A 232 -29.76 -63.36 10.73
N SER A 233 -28.51 -63.73 10.37
CA SER A 233 -28.02 -65.13 10.44
C SER A 233 -27.62 -65.92 9.15
N ASP A 234 -26.35 -66.36 9.18
CA ASP A 234 -25.83 -67.73 8.96
C ASP A 234 -25.27 -68.28 7.62
N THR A 235 -24.20 -69.09 7.77
CA THR A 235 -23.61 -70.14 6.89
C THR A 235 -23.07 -69.87 5.47
N ALA A 236 -21.76 -70.15 5.30
CA ALA A 236 -21.13 -71.14 4.36
C ALA A 236 -21.32 -71.01 2.81
N GLU A 237 -20.48 -71.54 1.91
CA GLU A 237 -19.09 -72.09 1.92
C GLU A 237 -18.54 -72.14 0.46
N GLU A 238 -17.22 -72.39 0.30
CA GLU A 238 -16.55 -73.11 -0.82
C GLU A 238 -16.69 -72.72 -2.33
N SER A 239 -15.57 -72.22 -2.88
CA SER A 239 -14.71 -72.92 -3.88
C SER A 239 -14.84 -72.82 -5.42
N SER A 240 -13.70 -73.11 -6.07
CA SER A 240 -13.38 -73.30 -7.52
C SER A 240 -13.26 -72.00 -8.37
N GLN A 241 -12.08 -71.64 -8.92
CA GLN A 241 -11.32 -72.19 -10.08
C GLN A 241 -11.95 -71.94 -11.46
N ALA A 242 -11.24 -71.74 -12.59
CA ALA A 242 -9.93 -71.15 -12.97
C ALA A 242 -9.66 -71.50 -14.46
N ARG A 243 -8.84 -70.70 -15.17
CA ARG A 243 -8.31 -70.94 -16.55
C ARG A 243 -9.33 -70.85 -17.71
N THR A 244 -8.99 -70.65 -18.99
CA THR A 244 -7.93 -69.93 -19.76
C THR A 244 -8.57 -69.66 -21.17
N ASP A 245 -8.00 -69.18 -22.28
CA ASP A 245 -6.67 -68.91 -22.88
C ASP A 245 -6.80 -67.59 -23.71
N ALA A 246 -5.78 -66.79 -24.10
CA ALA A 246 -4.44 -67.00 -24.67
C ALA A 246 -4.40 -67.34 -26.19
N GLU A 247 -4.26 -66.32 -27.05
CA GLU A 247 -3.77 -66.46 -28.44
C GLU A 247 -3.10 -65.15 -28.93
N ALA A 248 -2.25 -65.21 -29.97
CA ALA A 248 -1.38 -64.09 -30.39
C ALA A 248 -0.94 -64.13 -31.88
N ALA A 249 -0.69 -62.94 -32.44
CA ALA A 249 0.14 -62.65 -33.64
C ALA A 249 0.61 -61.19 -33.49
N ASP A 250 1.89 -60.79 -33.61
CA ASP A 250 2.92 -61.04 -34.65
C ASP A 250 2.73 -60.18 -35.92
N GLY A 251 3.83 -59.56 -36.38
CA GLY A 251 3.83 -58.52 -37.42
C GLY A 251 5.01 -57.53 -37.33
N THR A 252 6.18 -57.94 -37.81
CA THR A 252 7.37 -57.11 -38.11
C THR A 252 7.07 -55.99 -39.13
N ASP A 253 7.82 -54.89 -39.27
CA ASP A 253 9.26 -54.87 -39.58
C ASP A 253 9.95 -53.48 -39.40
N SER A 254 11.27 -53.52 -39.50
CA SER A 254 12.33 -52.51 -39.70
C SER A 254 12.01 -51.38 -40.72
N ALA A 255 12.81 -50.31 -40.88
CA ALA A 255 13.72 -49.50 -40.04
C ALA A 255 14.37 -48.43 -40.95
N ASP A 256 14.82 -47.28 -40.42
CA ASP A 256 16.05 -46.61 -40.88
C ASP A 256 16.59 -45.63 -39.81
N THR A 257 17.63 -44.86 -40.14
CA THR A 257 18.69 -44.37 -39.23
C THR A 257 19.15 -42.92 -39.55
N ALA A 258 20.20 -42.46 -38.84
CA ALA A 258 20.98 -41.23 -39.08
C ALA A 258 20.34 -39.87 -38.69
N ASP A 259 21.07 -38.85 -38.22
CA ASP A 259 22.38 -38.78 -37.52
C ASP A 259 22.49 -37.42 -36.75
N THR A 260 23.61 -37.22 -36.06
CA THR A 260 23.95 -36.20 -35.06
C THR A 260 24.28 -34.77 -35.54
N ALA A 261 23.89 -33.78 -34.73
CA ALA A 261 24.60 -32.52 -34.36
C ALA A 261 23.75 -31.82 -33.27
N ASP A 262 24.20 -31.55 -32.04
CA ASP A 262 25.28 -30.68 -31.54
C ASP A 262 24.91 -29.16 -31.53
N GLY A 263 25.26 -28.45 -30.44
CA GLY A 263 25.18 -26.97 -30.37
C GLY A 263 24.29 -26.30 -29.28
N ALA A 264 24.81 -26.21 -28.05
CA ALA A 264 24.79 -25.03 -27.16
C ALA A 264 23.50 -24.26 -26.76
N ASP A 265 23.17 -24.36 -25.45
CA ASP A 265 23.23 -23.26 -24.44
C ASP A 265 22.08 -22.23 -24.25
N THR A 266 22.02 -21.71 -23.00
CA THR A 266 21.34 -20.53 -22.43
C THR A 266 19.86 -20.55 -22.01
N ALA A 267 19.64 -19.79 -20.92
CA ALA A 267 18.43 -19.08 -20.48
C ALA A 267 17.26 -19.85 -19.82
N ASP A 268 17.25 -19.69 -18.49
CA ASP A 268 16.18 -19.77 -17.49
C ASP A 268 14.84 -19.04 -17.86
N ALA A 269 13.80 -19.24 -17.06
CA ALA A 269 12.40 -18.88 -17.34
C ALA A 269 11.80 -17.81 -16.39
N ALA A 270 10.46 -17.72 -16.34
CA ALA A 270 9.62 -16.66 -15.75
C ALA A 270 9.72 -15.30 -16.49
N ASP A 271 8.82 -14.92 -17.39
CA ASP A 271 7.34 -14.91 -17.37
C ASP A 271 6.74 -13.84 -16.45
N THR A 272 5.98 -12.92 -17.06
CA THR A 272 5.15 -11.90 -16.42
C THR A 272 3.90 -11.74 -17.29
N ALA A 273 2.77 -12.29 -16.84
CA ALA A 273 1.54 -12.31 -17.62
C ALA A 273 0.97 -10.89 -17.85
N ASP A 274 0.94 -10.49 -19.11
CA ASP A 274 0.28 -9.27 -19.58
C ASP A 274 -1.21 -9.57 -19.82
N ILE A 275 -2.12 -8.83 -19.16
CA ILE A 275 -3.56 -9.02 -19.30
C ILE A 275 -4.07 -8.21 -20.51
N ALA A 276 -4.34 -8.95 -21.60
CA ALA A 276 -4.38 -8.41 -22.94
C ALA A 276 -5.53 -7.41 -23.24
N ASP A 277 -5.15 -6.32 -23.91
CA ASP A 277 -6.03 -5.48 -24.71
C ASP A 277 -6.54 -6.25 -25.95
N THR A 278 -7.84 -6.14 -26.27
CA THR A 278 -8.41 -6.73 -27.49
C THR A 278 -9.60 -5.91 -28.06
N ALA A 279 -9.48 -5.61 -29.36
CA ALA A 279 -10.45 -4.96 -30.25
C ALA A 279 -10.70 -3.44 -30.02
N ASP A 280 -10.86 -2.59 -31.05
CA ASP A 280 -11.01 -2.85 -32.50
C ASP A 280 -10.26 -1.80 -33.36
N THR A 281 -9.80 -2.19 -34.55
CA THR A 281 -8.91 -1.36 -35.40
C THR A 281 -9.59 -0.91 -36.69
N ALA A 282 -10.16 0.30 -36.69
CA ALA A 282 -10.74 0.92 -37.88
C ALA A 282 -9.75 1.89 -38.58
N GLU A 283 -9.06 1.40 -39.61
CA GLU A 283 -8.07 2.18 -40.37
C GLU A 283 -8.72 3.19 -41.35
N ALA A 284 -8.26 4.44 -41.32
CA ALA A 284 -8.50 5.42 -42.39
C ALA A 284 -7.30 6.38 -42.54
N ALA A 285 -6.75 6.45 -43.76
CA ALA A 285 -5.51 7.18 -44.08
C ALA A 285 -5.73 8.72 -44.26
N PRO A 286 -4.66 9.55 -44.22
CA PRO A 286 -4.78 10.99 -43.99
C PRO A 286 -5.04 11.84 -45.24
N ALA A 287 -5.50 13.08 -45.00
CA ALA A 287 -5.54 14.18 -45.97
C ALA A 287 -4.73 15.39 -45.44
N ALA A 288 -4.24 16.25 -46.34
CA ALA A 288 -3.17 17.21 -46.05
C ALA A 288 -3.62 18.69 -46.00
N ASP A 289 -2.79 19.48 -45.29
CA ASP A 289 -2.43 20.90 -45.53
C ASP A 289 -3.32 21.75 -46.47
N VAL A 290 -4.01 22.74 -45.90
CA VAL A 290 -4.26 24.04 -46.56
C VAL A 290 -4.16 25.21 -45.56
N ALA A 291 -3.03 25.91 -45.61
CA ALA A 291 -2.77 27.35 -45.35
C ALA A 291 -3.82 28.26 -44.64
N ASP A 292 -3.31 28.99 -43.63
CA ASP A 292 -3.79 30.32 -43.17
C ASP A 292 -3.54 31.42 -44.23
N PRO A 293 -4.40 32.45 -44.33
CA PRO A 293 -3.88 33.80 -44.45
C PRO A 293 -4.65 34.90 -43.67
N ALA A 294 -4.14 35.22 -42.48
CA ALA A 294 -3.95 36.55 -41.88
C ALA A 294 -4.66 37.78 -42.48
N GLN A 295 -5.26 38.61 -41.61
CA GLN A 295 -5.45 40.06 -41.86
C GLN A 295 -5.22 40.92 -40.61
N ASN A 296 -4.30 41.88 -40.77
CA ASN A 296 -4.20 43.20 -40.14
C ASN A 296 -4.11 43.33 -38.60
N ALA A 297 -3.39 44.29 -38.00
CA ALA A 297 -2.17 45.05 -38.31
C ALA A 297 -2.10 46.23 -37.32
N ASP A 298 -1.20 46.12 -36.35
CA ASP A 298 -0.50 47.19 -35.62
C ASP A 298 -1.23 48.24 -34.74
N PRO A 299 -0.50 48.82 -33.75
CA PRO A 299 -1.08 49.54 -32.61
C PRO A 299 -1.02 51.07 -32.75
N VAL A 300 -1.72 51.77 -31.84
CA VAL A 300 -1.54 53.21 -31.61
C VAL A 300 -1.12 53.45 -30.17
N GLN A 301 -0.01 54.15 -29.99
CA GLN A 301 0.51 54.59 -28.70
C GLN A 301 -0.31 55.75 -28.14
N ASN A 302 -0.38 55.87 -26.82
CA ASN A 302 -0.42 57.19 -26.18
C ASN A 302 0.07 57.11 -24.74
N ALA A 303 0.94 58.04 -24.36
CA ALA A 303 1.40 58.27 -23.00
C ALA A 303 1.51 59.77 -22.77
N ASP A 304 1.00 60.26 -21.65
CA ASP A 304 1.50 61.50 -21.01
C ASP A 304 1.07 61.56 -19.53
N PRO A 305 1.99 61.81 -18.57
CA PRO A 305 1.66 62.06 -17.17
C PRO A 305 2.11 63.46 -16.65
N ALA A 306 1.17 64.26 -16.17
CA ALA A 306 1.40 65.49 -15.39
C ALA A 306 0.38 65.58 -14.23
N GLN A 307 0.67 65.89 -12.96
CA GLN A 307 1.64 66.76 -12.23
C GLN A 307 1.06 68.13 -11.79
N VAL A 308 1.50 68.59 -10.59
CA VAL A 308 1.30 69.93 -9.96
C VAL A 308 -0.14 70.21 -9.48
N ALA A 309 -0.47 70.74 -8.28
CA ALA A 309 0.14 70.87 -6.93
C ALA A 309 -1.03 71.20 -5.93
N ASP A 310 -0.96 71.73 -4.69
CA ASP A 310 0.09 72.27 -3.79
C ASP A 310 -0.45 72.25 -2.31
N PRO A 311 0.36 72.42 -1.24
CA PRO A 311 -0.05 72.11 0.16
C PRO A 311 -0.29 73.31 1.12
N ALA A 312 -0.85 73.00 2.30
CA ALA A 312 -0.72 73.73 3.58
C ALA A 312 -0.91 72.70 4.72
N GLN A 313 -0.20 72.63 5.86
CA GLN A 313 0.62 73.56 6.69
C GLN A 313 -0.13 74.64 7.49
N ASP A 314 -0.36 74.32 8.77
CA ASP A 314 -0.05 75.09 10.00
C ASP A 314 -0.04 74.04 11.16
N ALA A 315 0.93 73.92 12.08
CA ALA A 315 1.46 74.87 13.10
C ALA A 315 0.50 75.06 14.29
N ASP A 316 0.88 75.00 15.59
CA ASP A 316 2.17 74.69 16.26
C ASP A 316 1.89 74.17 17.71
N PRO A 317 2.87 73.84 18.59
CA PRO A 317 2.65 73.04 19.83
C PRO A 317 2.74 73.86 21.15
N ALA A 318 3.50 73.34 22.16
CA ALA A 318 3.95 73.99 23.41
C ALA A 318 2.92 74.16 24.57
N GLN A 319 3.29 74.05 25.87
CA GLN A 319 4.41 73.36 26.57
C GLN A 319 4.15 73.29 28.11
N ASP A 320 5.17 72.90 28.89
CA ASP A 320 5.39 73.15 30.33
C ASP A 320 4.57 72.40 31.40
N ALA A 321 5.09 72.13 32.62
CA ALA A 321 6.48 71.96 33.12
C ALA A 321 6.48 71.41 34.58
N GLU A 322 7.67 71.06 35.12
CA GLU A 322 8.02 70.87 36.55
C GLU A 322 7.35 69.74 37.39
N ALA A 323 7.97 69.12 38.42
CA ALA A 323 9.39 68.94 38.79
C ALA A 323 9.56 67.93 39.96
N SER A 324 10.81 67.49 40.21
CA SER A 324 11.33 66.80 41.43
C SER A 324 10.97 65.31 41.64
N GLY A 325 11.91 64.42 42.04
CA GLY A 325 13.37 64.57 42.17
C GLY A 325 14.10 63.47 42.97
N SER A 326 15.44 63.55 43.01
CA SER A 326 16.42 62.85 43.90
C SER A 326 17.04 61.48 43.50
N THR A 327 18.35 61.53 43.16
CA THR A 327 19.49 60.63 43.56
C THR A 327 19.33 59.09 43.55
N ALA A 328 20.15 58.31 42.83
CA ALA A 328 21.59 58.00 43.05
C ALA A 328 21.86 57.21 44.35
N GLU A 329 22.77 56.22 44.45
CA GLU A 329 23.98 55.86 43.68
C GLU A 329 24.29 54.33 43.75
N ALA A 330 25.41 53.85 43.15
CA ALA A 330 25.89 52.44 43.18
C ALA A 330 27.42 52.41 43.50
N PRO A 331 28.24 51.32 43.40
CA PRO A 331 27.98 49.88 43.16
C PRO A 331 28.81 48.93 44.10
N ASN A 332 29.03 47.66 43.68
CA ASN A 332 30.28 46.86 43.80
C ASN A 332 30.39 45.64 44.78
N VAL A 333 30.50 44.44 44.19
CA VAL A 333 31.36 43.24 44.49
C VAL A 333 31.77 42.89 45.95
N ALA A 334 31.49 41.63 46.39
CA ALA A 334 32.49 40.65 46.90
C ALA A 334 31.92 39.27 47.35
N GLU A 335 32.54 38.19 46.84
CA GLU A 335 32.95 36.88 47.44
C GLU A 335 32.12 36.02 48.44
N HIS A 336 32.45 34.71 48.44
CA HIS A 336 31.98 33.62 49.32
C HIS A 336 32.68 33.61 50.70
N PRO A 337 32.11 32.95 51.73
CA PRO A 337 32.65 31.64 52.15
C PRO A 337 31.58 30.61 52.59
N ALA A 338 32.00 29.37 52.91
CA ALA A 338 31.12 28.23 53.20
C ALA A 338 31.28 27.64 54.62
N THR A 339 30.26 26.93 55.13
CA THR A 339 30.25 25.87 56.19
C THR A 339 28.77 25.50 56.51
N LYS A 340 28.36 24.32 57.03
CA LYS A 340 28.88 22.92 57.05
C LYS A 340 27.74 22.00 57.61
N ASP A 341 27.91 20.67 57.50
CA ASP A 341 27.15 19.57 58.15
C ASP A 341 25.72 19.30 57.58
N THR A 342 25.21 18.06 57.47
CA THR A 342 25.73 16.72 57.89
C THR A 342 25.31 15.60 56.91
N ALA A 343 26.07 14.50 56.86
CA ALA A 343 25.70 13.18 56.28
C ALA A 343 25.39 12.17 57.44
N PRO A 344 24.98 10.88 57.27
CA PRO A 344 25.16 9.92 56.16
C PRO A 344 23.83 9.19 55.75
N ALA A 345 23.72 8.01 55.12
CA ALA A 345 24.63 6.91 54.74
C ALA A 345 24.07 6.03 53.58
N ALA A 346 24.93 5.18 52.98
CA ALA A 346 24.64 4.05 52.05
C ALA A 346 23.99 4.42 50.69
N GLY A 347 24.24 3.76 49.54
CA GLY A 347 25.17 2.67 49.18
C GLY A 347 24.53 1.27 49.15
N ALA A 348 24.87 0.35 48.23
CA ALA A 348 25.59 0.42 46.95
C ALA A 348 25.46 -0.95 46.23
N LEU A 349 25.31 -0.96 44.90
CA LEU A 349 25.34 -2.14 43.98
C LEU A 349 24.44 -3.36 44.31
N GLU A 350 23.56 -3.72 43.37
CA GLU A 350 23.15 -5.12 43.17
C GLU A 350 23.25 -5.50 41.67
N LEU A 351 24.03 -6.55 41.42
CA LEU A 351 23.94 -7.45 40.28
C LEU A 351 23.83 -8.87 40.87
N PRO A 352 22.94 -9.72 40.37
CA PRO A 352 23.06 -11.16 40.57
C PRO A 352 23.22 -11.90 39.25
N SER A 353 24.21 -12.80 39.19
CA SER A 353 24.36 -13.83 38.17
C SER A 353 23.75 -15.16 38.63
N GLU A 354 23.16 -15.90 37.69
CA GLU A 354 23.15 -17.37 37.56
C GLU A 354 23.31 -18.25 38.83
N ALA A 355 22.28 -19.07 39.11
CA ALA A 355 22.46 -20.32 39.85
C ALA A 355 21.33 -21.35 39.55
N GLU A 356 21.66 -22.63 39.73
CA GLU A 356 20.78 -23.82 39.75
C GLU A 356 20.12 -24.27 38.42
N THR A 357 19.95 -25.56 38.12
CA THR A 357 20.24 -26.79 38.89
C THR A 357 20.81 -27.92 37.99
N GLN A 358 21.37 -28.98 38.60
CA GLN A 358 21.85 -30.18 37.91
C GLN A 358 20.75 -31.25 37.77
N ASP A 359 20.72 -31.98 36.65
CA ASP A 359 20.21 -33.35 36.57
C ASP A 359 20.97 -34.16 35.49
N THR A 360 20.81 -35.49 35.46
CA THR A 360 21.81 -36.41 34.90
C THR A 360 21.28 -37.54 34.00
N ARG A 361 21.72 -37.55 32.73
CA ARG A 361 21.89 -38.74 31.84
C ARG A 361 20.60 -39.52 31.44
N PRO A 362 20.71 -40.52 30.52
CA PRO A 362 21.80 -40.89 29.61
C PRO A 362 21.42 -40.79 28.10
N GLU A 363 22.35 -41.18 27.23
CA GLU A 363 22.12 -41.33 25.78
C GLU A 363 21.25 -42.55 25.44
N GLY A 364 20.53 -42.50 24.32
CA GLY A 364 19.86 -43.63 23.69
C GLY A 364 20.09 -43.64 22.18
N SER A 365 20.79 -44.66 21.67
CA SER A 365 21.14 -44.80 20.25
C SER A 365 20.63 -46.12 19.68
N GLY A 366 20.05 -46.08 18.47
CA GLY A 366 19.92 -47.23 17.58
C GLY A 366 18.51 -47.80 17.35
N SER A 367 17.98 -47.56 16.14
CA SER A 367 17.56 -48.62 15.22
C SER A 367 17.57 -48.03 13.79
N THR A 368 18.42 -48.44 12.85
CA THR A 368 18.40 -49.69 12.05
C THR A 368 17.08 -49.98 11.32
N ALA A 369 17.20 -50.23 10.02
CA ALA A 369 16.12 -50.64 9.12
C ALA A 369 15.81 -52.14 9.23
N GLY A 370 14.63 -52.52 8.75
CA GLY A 370 14.13 -53.89 8.60
C GLY A 370 12.85 -53.89 7.78
#